data_AF-A0A3C2AN22-F1
#
_entry.id   AF-A0A3C2AN22-F1
#
_cell.length_a   1.000
_cell.length_b   1.000
_cell.length_c   1.000
_cell.angle_alpha   90.00
_cell.angle_beta   90.00
_cell.angle_gamma   90.00
#
_symmetry.space_group_name_H-M   'P 1'
#
loop_
_entity.id
_entity.type
_entity.pdbx_description
1 polymer ?
#
loop_
_entity_poly.entity_id
_entity_poly.type
_entity_poly.pdbx_seq_one_letter_code
_entity_poly.pdbx_strand_id
1 'polypeptide(L)'
;MINKTLILLFVLSFQFGNASAIEPQLDKAKVLIASNKTRDAIPLLEELIKLDASPAPHNYFLGMCLIKEGIRIEEAVKYLEKAGAEYAKTDLDPGMGEPEFCWYYLVIGYSRLNECDKAMDTYNKFVRVYSQGDPFYTKEAMKWIELCHEPMRMAQEIKTRNFINKQPTNYLKDRLVSTQLEFPDVVTREVNYTTASMLYGVQVSASITPTYTIEFKGLKNVGVYVDENKVYRYVIGNLSFRSQAEELLEEVRANGYPDAFIVDINQPETYGEEVMSLNNMNIAPQLKGKIEFRVQIGAFAETLPKDLRKFYFEIDKLKEVHENDLTILTAGKFDTYQEAQAHRDMLQQQGLGDSFVTAFNKRKRVPVRVALKFLDQEEEKEELVPQKRGKK
;
A
#
# COMPACT_ATOMS: atom_id res chain seq x y z
N MET A 1 -61.55 -18.37 62.71
CA MET A 1 -60.09 -18.44 62.51
C MET A 1 -59.81 -18.51 61.02
N ILE A 2 -58.99 -17.58 60.57
CA ILE A 2 -58.59 -17.34 59.18
C ILE A 2 -57.76 -18.54 58.68
N ASN A 3 -58.11 -19.11 57.54
CA ASN A 3 -57.12 -19.85 56.73
C ASN A 3 -57.28 -19.46 55.27
N LYS A 4 -56.45 -18.49 54.86
CA LYS A 4 -56.25 -18.05 53.48
C LYS A 4 -55.36 -19.09 52.79
N THR A 5 -55.93 -19.92 51.92
CA THR A 5 -55.14 -20.69 50.97
C THR A 5 -54.88 -19.82 49.75
N LEU A 6 -53.76 -19.10 49.79
CA LEU A 6 -53.27 -18.27 48.69
C LEU A 6 -52.58 -19.20 47.67
N ILE A 7 -53.19 -19.38 46.51
CA ILE A 7 -52.58 -20.04 45.35
C ILE A 7 -51.54 -19.09 44.78
N LEU A 8 -50.26 -19.42 44.96
CA LEU A 8 -49.13 -18.69 44.38
C LEU A 8 -48.96 -19.12 42.92
N LEU A 9 -49.53 -18.36 42.00
CA LEU A 9 -49.35 -18.54 40.56
C LEU A 9 -48.02 -17.88 40.16
N PHE A 10 -46.97 -18.69 40.04
CA PHE A 10 -45.63 -18.23 39.64
C PHE A 10 -45.66 -17.93 38.13
N VAL A 11 -45.96 -16.68 37.78
CA VAL A 11 -45.81 -16.18 36.40
C VAL A 11 -44.32 -16.05 36.14
N LEU A 12 -43.76 -17.05 35.46
CA LEU A 12 -42.41 -16.98 34.90
C LEU A 12 -42.45 -15.98 33.75
N SER A 13 -42.19 -14.70 34.03
CA SER A 13 -41.96 -13.70 33.01
C SER A 13 -40.62 -13.99 32.34
N PHE A 14 -40.66 -14.75 31.24
CA PHE A 14 -39.55 -14.81 30.29
C PHE A 14 -39.36 -13.39 29.72
N GLN A 15 -38.35 -12.68 30.21
CA GLN A 15 -37.86 -11.48 29.55
C GLN A 15 -37.14 -11.95 28.28
N PHE A 16 -37.81 -11.83 27.14
CA PHE A 16 -37.13 -11.87 25.85
C PHE A 16 -36.27 -10.61 25.77
N GLY A 17 -34.94 -10.79 25.89
CA GLY A 17 -33.97 -9.74 25.64
C GLY A 17 -34.10 -9.21 24.22
N ASN A 18 -33.92 -7.90 24.06
CA ASN A 18 -34.02 -7.15 22.81
C ASN A 18 -32.91 -7.53 21.79
N ALA A 19 -32.98 -8.72 21.18
CA ALA A 19 -32.06 -9.13 20.12
C ALA A 19 -32.18 -8.26 18.83
N SER A 20 -33.33 -7.59 18.63
CA SER A 20 -33.66 -6.86 17.39
C SER A 20 -32.91 -5.54 17.17
N ALA A 21 -32.33 -4.90 18.20
CA ALA A 21 -31.70 -3.58 18.09
C ALA A 21 -30.15 -3.61 17.97
N ILE A 22 -29.54 -4.77 18.24
CA ILE A 22 -28.08 -4.95 18.31
C ILE A 22 -27.48 -5.17 16.92
N GLU A 23 -28.11 -6.01 16.10
CA GLU A 23 -27.68 -6.33 14.73
C GLU A 23 -27.57 -5.07 13.81
N PRO A 24 -28.54 -4.14 13.81
CA PRO A 24 -28.44 -2.90 13.03
C PRO A 24 -27.30 -1.95 13.46
N GLN A 25 -26.83 -2.05 14.70
CA GLN A 25 -25.73 -1.23 15.20
C GLN A 25 -24.37 -1.86 14.83
N LEU A 26 -24.27 -3.18 14.84
CA LEU A 26 -23.08 -3.88 14.34
C LEU A 26 -22.89 -3.64 12.84
N ASP A 27 -23.97 -3.61 12.05
CA ASP A 27 -23.89 -3.28 10.62
C ASP A 27 -23.38 -1.87 10.36
N LYS A 28 -23.71 -0.90 11.24
CA LYS A 28 -23.13 0.45 11.16
C LYS A 28 -21.62 0.43 11.44
N ALA A 29 -21.16 -0.32 12.43
CA ALA A 29 -19.73 -0.49 12.69
C ALA A 29 -19.01 -1.13 11.50
N LYS A 30 -19.62 -2.16 10.88
CA LYS A 30 -19.12 -2.78 9.65
C LYS A 30 -19.00 -1.77 8.51
N VAL A 31 -20.01 -0.93 8.27
CA VAL A 31 -19.96 0.09 7.21
C VAL A 31 -18.80 1.08 7.44
N LEU A 32 -18.56 1.48 8.69
CA LEU A 32 -17.43 2.36 9.04
C LEU A 32 -16.08 1.71 8.75
N ILE A 33 -15.91 0.43 9.12
CA ILE A 33 -14.70 -0.35 8.84
C ILE A 33 -14.47 -0.49 7.34
N ALA A 34 -15.50 -0.86 6.57
CA ALA A 34 -15.43 -0.98 5.11
C ALA A 34 -15.11 0.36 4.42
N SER A 35 -15.47 1.49 5.05
CA SER A 35 -15.22 2.84 4.55
C SER A 35 -13.86 3.42 5.00
N ASN A 36 -12.95 2.58 5.53
CA ASN A 36 -11.65 2.98 6.08
C ASN A 36 -11.72 3.98 7.26
N LYS A 37 -12.85 3.99 7.99
CA LYS A 37 -13.07 4.80 9.21
C LYS A 37 -13.00 3.93 10.46
N THR A 38 -11.95 3.13 10.55
CA THR A 38 -11.74 2.12 11.62
C THR A 38 -11.79 2.75 13.02
N ARG A 39 -11.19 3.93 13.18
CA ARG A 39 -11.18 4.66 14.46
C ARG A 39 -12.57 5.11 14.93
N ASP A 40 -13.46 5.45 14.01
CA ASP A 40 -14.85 5.86 14.33
C ASP A 40 -15.72 4.66 14.73
N ALA A 41 -15.35 3.44 14.32
CA ALA A 41 -16.06 2.21 14.65
C ALA A 41 -15.81 1.75 16.11
N ILE A 42 -14.66 2.10 16.69
CA ILE A 42 -14.23 1.69 18.04
C ILE A 42 -15.26 2.07 19.12
N PRO A 43 -15.66 3.35 19.30
CA PRO A 43 -16.59 3.71 20.37
C PRO A 43 -17.96 3.02 20.23
N LEU A 44 -18.42 2.79 18.99
CA LEU A 44 -19.67 2.08 18.72
C LEU A 44 -19.57 0.59 19.11
N LEU A 45 -18.44 -0.06 18.79
CA LEU A 45 -18.19 -1.46 19.17
C LEU A 45 -18.02 -1.63 20.68
N GLU A 46 -17.41 -0.65 21.36
CA GLU A 46 -17.30 -0.66 22.83
C GLU A 46 -18.65 -0.49 23.52
N GLU A 47 -19.55 0.32 22.96
CA GLU A 47 -20.91 0.46 23.44
C GLU A 47 -21.68 -0.86 23.26
N LEU A 48 -21.55 -1.51 22.10
CA LEU A 48 -22.17 -2.79 21.81
C LEU A 48 -21.75 -3.91 22.77
N ILE A 49 -20.46 -4.00 23.10
CA ILE A 49 -19.94 -5.00 24.05
C ILE A 49 -20.45 -4.76 25.49
N LYS A 50 -20.81 -3.52 25.85
CA LYS A 50 -21.40 -3.20 27.16
C LYS A 50 -22.89 -3.57 27.23
N LEU A 51 -23.60 -3.54 26.11
CA LEU A 51 -25.04 -3.76 26.03
C LEU A 51 -25.44 -5.23 25.97
N ASP A 52 -24.61 -6.09 25.35
CA ASP A 52 -24.87 -7.52 25.22
C ASP A 52 -23.63 -8.35 25.60
N ALA A 53 -23.84 -9.62 25.94
CA ALA A 53 -22.85 -10.59 26.39
C ALA A 53 -21.78 -10.87 25.30
N SER A 54 -20.87 -9.92 25.08
CA SER A 54 -19.61 -10.03 24.35
C SER A 54 -19.60 -11.06 23.19
N PRO A 55 -20.50 -10.93 22.18
CA PRO A 55 -20.59 -11.94 21.12
C PRO A 55 -19.29 -11.99 20.30
N ALA A 56 -18.95 -13.17 19.77
CA ALA A 56 -17.70 -13.38 19.03
C ALA A 56 -17.44 -12.34 17.91
N PRO A 57 -18.45 -11.91 17.11
CA PRO A 57 -18.27 -10.87 16.11
C PRO A 57 -17.88 -9.50 16.70
N HIS A 58 -18.50 -9.07 17.80
CA HIS A 58 -18.21 -7.77 18.42
C HIS A 58 -16.77 -7.72 18.96
N ASN A 59 -16.36 -8.81 19.63
CA ASN A 59 -15.00 -8.98 20.12
C ASN A 59 -13.98 -8.98 18.99
N TYR A 60 -14.29 -9.68 17.89
CA TYR A 60 -13.43 -9.73 16.70
C TYR A 60 -13.25 -8.34 16.07
N PHE A 61 -14.34 -7.63 15.78
CA PHE A 61 -14.27 -6.32 15.13
C PHE A 61 -13.56 -5.29 16.02
N LEU A 62 -13.83 -5.27 17.33
CA LEU A 62 -13.15 -4.34 18.23
C LEU A 62 -11.65 -4.66 18.30
N GLY A 63 -11.29 -5.93 18.52
CA GLY A 63 -9.90 -6.36 18.58
C GLY A 63 -9.13 -6.07 17.30
N MET A 64 -9.73 -6.35 16.13
CA MET A 64 -9.16 -6.00 14.83
C MET A 64 -8.94 -4.49 14.68
N CYS A 65 -9.92 -3.66 15.05
CA CYS A 65 -9.79 -2.20 14.95
C CYS A 65 -8.64 -1.68 15.80
N LEU A 66 -8.52 -2.17 17.03
CA LEU A 66 -7.44 -1.79 17.96
C LEU A 66 -6.05 -2.23 17.45
N ILE A 67 -5.92 -3.43 16.88
CA ILE A 67 -4.68 -3.89 16.25
C ILE A 67 -4.30 -3.02 15.04
N LYS A 68 -5.25 -2.70 14.16
CA LYS A 68 -5.03 -1.88 12.95
C LYS A 68 -4.61 -0.45 13.29
N GLU A 69 -5.27 0.18 14.26
CA GLU A 69 -4.92 1.52 14.75
C GLU A 69 -3.66 1.50 15.64
N GLY A 70 -3.24 0.32 16.06
CA GLY A 70 -2.06 0.09 16.88
C GLY A 70 -2.14 0.62 18.30
N ILE A 71 -3.35 0.75 18.83
CA ILE A 71 -3.64 1.25 20.19
C ILE A 71 -4.17 0.12 21.07
N ARG A 72 -3.88 0.17 22.38
CA ARG A 72 -4.44 -0.75 23.40
C ARG A 72 -4.27 -2.24 23.03
N ILE A 73 -3.07 -2.62 22.59
CA ILE A 73 -2.77 -3.96 22.07
C ILE A 73 -3.10 -5.07 23.07
N GLU A 74 -2.79 -4.89 24.35
CA GLU A 74 -3.14 -5.86 25.39
C GLU A 74 -4.64 -6.11 25.50
N GLU A 75 -5.46 -5.07 25.35
CA GLU A 75 -6.93 -5.21 25.34
C GLU A 75 -7.40 -5.87 24.05
N ALA A 76 -6.81 -5.48 22.91
CA ALA A 76 -7.11 -6.04 21.61
C ALA A 76 -6.91 -7.55 21.57
N VAL A 77 -5.79 -8.05 22.12
CA VAL A 77 -5.52 -9.49 22.24
C VAL A 77 -6.59 -10.18 23.08
N LYS A 78 -6.97 -9.63 24.24
CA LYS A 78 -8.02 -10.21 25.10
C LYS A 78 -9.37 -10.34 24.38
N TYR A 79 -9.74 -9.35 23.57
CA TYR A 79 -10.97 -9.42 22.77
C TYR A 79 -10.85 -10.48 21.66
N LEU A 80 -9.74 -10.51 20.94
CA LEU A 80 -9.52 -11.51 19.88
C LEU A 80 -9.42 -12.94 20.42
N GLU A 81 -8.85 -13.16 21.61
CA GLU A 81 -8.83 -14.48 22.27
C GLU A 81 -10.25 -14.98 22.57
N LYS A 82 -11.13 -14.10 23.08
CA LYS A 82 -12.53 -14.42 23.33
C LYS A 82 -13.27 -14.77 22.03
N ALA A 83 -13.04 -14.00 20.97
CA ALA A 83 -13.63 -14.28 19.66
C ALA A 83 -13.12 -15.61 19.08
N GLY A 84 -11.81 -15.83 19.10
CA GLY A 84 -11.17 -17.04 18.60
C GLY A 84 -11.58 -18.31 19.35
N ALA A 85 -11.90 -18.22 20.65
CA ALA A 85 -12.39 -19.35 21.44
C ALA A 85 -13.77 -19.86 20.97
N GLU A 86 -14.61 -18.95 20.46
CA GLU A 86 -15.92 -19.29 19.88
C GLU A 86 -15.77 -19.75 18.42
N TYR A 87 -14.98 -19.04 17.60
CA TYR A 87 -14.71 -19.45 16.22
C TYR A 87 -13.99 -20.80 16.09
N ALA A 88 -13.27 -21.23 17.13
CA ALA A 88 -12.68 -22.57 17.15
C ALA A 88 -13.71 -23.69 17.36
N LYS A 89 -14.93 -23.38 17.82
CA LYS A 89 -16.00 -24.34 18.14
C LYS A 89 -17.15 -24.31 17.15
N THR A 90 -17.35 -23.18 16.47
CA THR A 90 -18.50 -22.92 15.60
C THR A 90 -18.04 -22.33 14.27
N ASP A 91 -18.62 -22.76 13.15
CA ASP A 91 -18.43 -22.15 11.82
C ASP A 91 -19.21 -20.82 11.68
N LEU A 92 -19.12 -19.97 12.71
CA LEU A 92 -19.83 -18.70 12.77
C LEU A 92 -19.14 -17.69 11.84
N ASP A 93 -19.82 -17.29 10.77
CA ASP A 93 -19.39 -16.20 9.89
C ASP A 93 -19.68 -14.83 10.56
N PRO A 94 -18.68 -13.98 10.80
CA PRO A 94 -18.88 -12.65 11.37
C PRO A 94 -19.56 -11.64 10.42
N GLY A 95 -19.74 -11.98 9.14
CA GLY A 95 -20.42 -11.16 8.14
C GLY A 95 -19.58 -10.02 7.58
N MET A 96 -18.24 -10.19 7.54
CA MET A 96 -17.30 -9.34 6.81
C MET A 96 -15.97 -10.09 6.57
N GLY A 97 -16.06 -11.26 5.93
CA GLY A 97 -14.92 -12.15 5.70
C GLY A 97 -14.87 -13.31 6.70
N GLU A 98 -14.06 -14.32 6.36
CA GLU A 98 -14.06 -15.60 7.05
C GLU A 98 -13.42 -15.51 8.46
N PRO A 99 -13.90 -16.31 9.45
CA PRO A 99 -13.50 -16.18 10.85
C PRO A 99 -12.01 -16.47 11.14
N GLU A 100 -11.27 -17.09 10.22
CA GLU A 100 -9.84 -17.37 10.39
C GLU A 100 -8.96 -16.13 10.50
N PHE A 101 -9.39 -14.97 9.99
CA PHE A 101 -8.64 -13.72 10.12
C PHE A 101 -8.48 -13.29 11.58
N CYS A 102 -9.30 -13.82 12.49
CA CYS A 102 -9.10 -13.67 13.93
C CYS A 102 -7.70 -14.19 14.37
N TRP A 103 -7.24 -15.30 13.81
CA TRP A 103 -5.91 -15.84 14.11
C TRP A 103 -4.80 -14.96 13.54
N TYR A 104 -4.99 -14.40 12.35
CA TYR A 104 -4.06 -13.45 11.76
C TYR A 104 -3.85 -12.22 12.66
N TYR A 105 -4.92 -11.58 13.14
CA TYR A 105 -4.78 -10.41 14.03
C TYR A 105 -4.22 -10.80 15.41
N LEU A 106 -4.46 -12.02 15.90
CA LEU A 106 -3.81 -12.53 17.12
C LEU A 106 -2.30 -12.71 16.95
N VAL A 107 -1.82 -13.16 15.79
CA VAL A 107 -0.36 -13.23 15.51
C VAL A 107 0.28 -11.86 15.65
N ILE A 108 -0.34 -10.82 15.07
CA ILE A 108 0.13 -9.44 15.16
C ILE A 108 0.09 -8.95 16.61
N GLY A 109 -1.00 -9.23 17.33
CA GLY A 109 -1.17 -8.86 18.72
C GLY A 109 -0.09 -9.47 19.62
N TYR A 110 0.11 -10.80 19.57
CA TYR A 110 1.13 -11.49 20.35
C TYR A 110 2.55 -11.06 19.97
N SER A 111 2.82 -10.86 18.68
CA SER A 111 4.09 -10.30 18.22
C SER A 111 4.40 -8.96 18.90
N ARG A 112 3.43 -8.04 18.89
CA ARG A 112 3.57 -6.70 19.47
C ARG A 112 3.64 -6.68 21.00
N LEU A 113 3.21 -7.76 21.66
CA LEU A 113 3.39 -7.97 23.09
C LEU A 113 4.67 -8.73 23.42
N ASN A 114 5.53 -9.02 22.44
CA ASN A 114 6.73 -9.85 22.55
C ASN A 114 6.45 -11.28 23.04
N GLU A 115 5.24 -11.79 22.84
CA GLU A 115 4.84 -13.17 23.18
C GLU A 115 5.07 -14.09 21.96
N CYS A 116 6.33 -14.21 21.53
CA CYS A 116 6.68 -14.80 20.23
C CYS A 116 6.30 -16.28 20.09
N ASP A 117 6.39 -17.06 21.17
CA ASP A 117 5.96 -18.46 21.17
C ASP A 117 4.46 -18.56 20.87
N LYS A 118 3.65 -17.71 21.53
CA LYS A 118 2.21 -17.65 21.27
C LYS A 118 1.90 -17.12 19.86
N ALA A 119 2.68 -16.17 19.35
CA ALA A 119 2.54 -15.68 17.99
C ALA A 119 2.78 -16.81 16.97
N MET A 120 3.84 -17.61 17.16
CA MET A 120 4.17 -18.76 16.31
C MET A 120 3.11 -19.87 16.40
N ASP A 121 2.66 -20.22 17.61
CA ASP A 121 1.60 -21.21 17.81
C ASP A 121 0.29 -20.79 17.14
N THR A 122 -0.06 -19.51 17.27
CA THR A 122 -1.24 -18.92 16.64
C THR A 122 -1.12 -18.93 15.11
N TYR A 123 0.06 -18.65 14.57
CA TYR A 123 0.33 -18.72 13.14
C TYR A 123 0.19 -20.13 12.59
N ASN A 124 0.73 -21.12 13.29
CA ASN A 124 0.56 -22.53 12.92
C ASN A 124 -0.92 -22.94 12.89
N LYS A 125 -1.73 -22.38 13.79
CA LYS A 125 -3.19 -22.56 13.74
C LYS A 125 -3.81 -21.84 12.54
N PHE A 126 -3.43 -20.58 12.30
CA PHE A 126 -3.91 -19.77 11.18
C PHE A 126 -3.68 -20.47 9.84
N VAL A 127 -2.46 -20.93 9.55
CA VAL A 127 -2.12 -21.60 8.28
C VAL A 127 -2.93 -22.88 8.04
N ARG A 128 -3.34 -23.59 9.10
CA ARG A 128 -4.16 -24.80 8.98
C ARG A 128 -5.61 -24.52 8.61
N VAL A 129 -6.15 -23.39 9.04
CA VAL A 129 -7.56 -23.02 8.83
C VAL A 129 -7.74 -22.04 7.67
N TYR A 130 -6.67 -21.40 7.21
CA TYR A 130 -6.71 -20.38 6.17
C TYR A 130 -7.05 -20.97 4.81
N SER A 131 -8.20 -20.55 4.26
CA SER A 131 -8.85 -21.15 3.09
C SER A 131 -8.54 -20.41 1.77
N GLN A 132 -8.11 -19.14 1.85
CA GLN A 132 -8.13 -18.19 0.74
C GLN A 132 -7.10 -18.45 -0.38
N GLY A 133 -6.25 -19.47 -0.26
CA GLY A 133 -5.29 -19.90 -1.30
C GLY A 133 -4.15 -18.91 -1.64
N ASP A 134 -4.33 -17.62 -1.39
CA ASP A 134 -3.33 -16.56 -1.56
C ASP A 134 -2.39 -16.50 -0.33
N PRO A 135 -1.06 -16.67 -0.49
CA PRO A 135 -0.12 -16.63 0.62
C PRO A 135 0.14 -15.23 1.20
N PHE A 136 -0.56 -14.17 0.79
CA PHE A 136 -0.36 -12.80 1.28
C PHE A 136 -0.41 -12.72 2.82
N TYR A 137 -1.51 -13.13 3.44
CA TYR A 137 -1.72 -12.99 4.88
C TYR A 137 -0.83 -13.92 5.72
N THR A 138 -0.47 -15.10 5.19
CA THR A 138 0.47 -16.01 5.87
C THR A 138 1.90 -15.48 5.81
N LYS A 139 2.32 -14.91 4.67
CA LYS A 139 3.62 -14.23 4.58
C LYS A 139 3.72 -13.01 5.49
N GLU A 140 2.66 -12.20 5.56
CA GLU A 140 2.64 -11.04 6.43
C GLU A 140 2.66 -11.42 7.92
N ALA A 141 1.86 -12.40 8.33
CA ALA A 141 1.87 -12.91 9.71
C ALA A 141 3.26 -13.46 10.10
N MET A 142 3.97 -14.14 9.18
CA MET A 142 5.33 -14.61 9.41
C MET A 142 6.32 -13.45 9.64
N LYS A 143 6.19 -12.34 8.90
CA LYS A 143 7.02 -11.14 9.13
C LYS A 143 6.81 -10.57 10.54
N TRP A 144 5.56 -10.54 11.03
CA TRP A 144 5.29 -10.12 12.40
C TRP A 144 5.95 -11.04 13.43
N ILE A 145 6.02 -12.35 13.18
CA ILE A 145 6.75 -13.27 14.07
C ILE A 145 8.26 -13.03 14.01
N GLU A 146 8.81 -12.79 12.82
CA GLU A 146 10.22 -12.44 12.66
C GLU A 146 10.56 -11.17 13.46
N LEU A 147 9.73 -10.13 13.35
CA LEU A 147 9.84 -8.89 14.11
C LEU A 147 9.69 -9.09 15.63
N CYS A 148 8.95 -10.11 16.07
CA CYS A 148 8.85 -10.44 17.49
C CYS A 148 10.19 -10.92 18.08
N HIS A 149 11.00 -11.64 17.29
CA HIS A 149 12.30 -12.15 17.71
C HIS A 149 13.44 -11.12 17.60
N GLU A 150 13.20 -9.96 16.98
CA GLU A 150 14.18 -8.89 16.76
C GLU A 150 14.65 -8.11 18.01
N PRO A 151 14.12 -8.27 19.25
CA PRO A 151 14.83 -7.82 20.44
C PRO A 151 15.99 -8.76 20.87
N MET A 152 16.04 -10.02 20.39
CA MET A 152 17.05 -11.02 20.79
C MET A 152 18.02 -11.43 19.68
N ARG A 153 17.80 -11.05 18.41
CA ARG A 153 18.64 -11.48 17.28
C ARG A 153 20.04 -10.83 17.28
N MET A 154 20.20 -9.64 17.86
CA MET A 154 21.52 -9.03 18.07
C MET A 154 22.43 -9.82 19.03
N ALA A 155 21.86 -10.63 19.94
CA ALA A 155 22.67 -11.38 20.91
C ALA A 155 23.20 -12.72 20.36
N GLN A 156 22.65 -13.26 19.27
CA GLN A 156 23.02 -14.57 18.73
C GLN A 156 23.69 -14.54 17.35
N GLU A 157 23.50 -13.51 16.54
CA GLU A 157 24.11 -13.44 15.18
C GLU A 157 25.61 -13.10 15.16
N ILE A 158 26.23 -12.82 16.31
CA ILE A 158 27.70 -12.74 16.43
C ILE A 158 28.35 -14.14 16.25
N LYS A 159 27.61 -15.25 16.37
CA LYS A 159 28.18 -16.61 16.30
C LYS A 159 27.98 -17.37 14.97
N THR A 160 27.08 -16.96 14.09
CA THR A 160 26.67 -17.80 12.94
C THR A 160 27.01 -17.24 11.55
N ARG A 161 27.70 -16.10 11.45
CA ARG A 161 28.14 -15.50 10.17
C ARG A 161 29.09 -16.36 9.30
N ASN A 162 29.52 -17.54 9.75
CA ASN A 162 30.53 -18.34 9.06
C ASN A 162 30.04 -19.57 8.27
N PHE A 163 28.74 -19.72 7.92
CA PHE A 163 28.33 -21.00 7.29
C PHE A 163 27.38 -21.03 6.08
N ILE A 164 26.84 -19.93 5.56
CA ILE A 164 25.93 -20.06 4.39
C ILE A 164 26.40 -19.20 3.22
N ASN A 165 27.51 -19.63 2.64
CA ASN A 165 27.88 -19.32 1.27
C ASN A 165 28.05 -20.65 0.53
N LYS A 166 26.95 -21.19 -0.03
CA LYS A 166 26.95 -22.17 -1.15
C LYS A 166 25.54 -22.51 -1.67
N GLN A 167 25.18 -21.87 -2.80
CA GLN A 167 24.52 -22.46 -3.99
C GLN A 167 22.99 -22.78 -3.95
N PRO A 168 22.28 -22.85 -5.12
CA PRO A 168 21.14 -21.99 -5.44
C PRO A 168 19.85 -22.76 -5.83
N THR A 169 18.68 -22.13 -5.78
CA THR A 169 17.41 -22.75 -6.22
C THR A 169 17.02 -22.28 -7.63
N ASN A 170 17.38 -23.10 -8.62
CA ASN A 170 17.15 -22.89 -10.05
C ASN A 170 15.94 -23.68 -10.63
N TYR A 171 14.94 -24.02 -9.80
CA TYR A 171 13.82 -24.89 -10.22
C TYR A 171 12.45 -24.34 -9.81
N LEU A 172 12.07 -23.15 -10.30
CA LEU A 172 10.68 -22.65 -10.20
C LEU A 172 10.28 -21.65 -11.30
N LYS A 173 11.10 -21.44 -12.34
CA LYS A 173 10.85 -20.42 -13.36
C LYS A 173 9.86 -20.80 -14.47
N ASP A 174 9.46 -22.07 -14.62
CA ASP A 174 8.81 -22.51 -15.87
C ASP A 174 7.29 -22.78 -15.81
N ARG A 175 6.55 -22.40 -14.76
CA ARG A 175 5.11 -22.70 -14.70
C ARG A 175 4.15 -21.66 -14.13
N LEU A 176 4.50 -20.37 -14.12
CA LEU A 176 3.58 -19.31 -13.71
C LEU A 176 3.55 -18.15 -14.71
N VAL A 177 3.00 -18.41 -15.90
CA VAL A 177 2.51 -17.37 -16.82
C VAL A 177 1.01 -17.21 -16.57
N SER A 178 0.67 -16.49 -15.50
CA SER A 178 -0.57 -15.72 -15.39
C SER A 178 -0.39 -14.72 -14.25
N THR A 179 -0.17 -13.47 -14.64
CA THR A 179 -0.37 -12.26 -13.83
C THR A 179 0.48 -12.17 -12.56
N GLN A 180 1.78 -11.94 -12.74
CA GLN A 180 2.61 -11.40 -11.67
C GLN A 180 2.11 -9.98 -11.34
N LEU A 181 1.74 -9.73 -10.08
CA LEU A 181 1.80 -8.38 -9.53
C LEU A 181 3.27 -7.97 -9.63
N GLU A 182 3.61 -7.17 -10.64
CA GLU A 182 4.96 -6.64 -10.82
C GLU A 182 5.27 -5.73 -9.65
N PHE A 183 6.04 -6.24 -8.68
CA PHE A 183 6.64 -5.37 -7.67
C PHE A 183 7.61 -4.43 -8.38
N PRO A 184 7.55 -3.12 -8.09
CA PRO A 184 8.43 -2.15 -8.74
C PRO A 184 9.90 -2.48 -8.46
N ASP A 185 10.74 -2.39 -9.49
CA ASP A 185 12.19 -2.52 -9.35
C ASP A 185 12.73 -1.23 -8.72
N VAL A 186 13.17 -1.32 -7.47
CA VAL A 186 13.64 -0.19 -6.68
C VAL A 186 15.11 -0.36 -6.36
N VAL A 187 15.91 0.62 -6.77
CA VAL A 187 17.32 0.70 -6.41
C VAL A 187 17.48 1.76 -5.34
N THR A 188 18.09 1.39 -4.22
CA THR A 188 18.37 2.27 -3.10
C THR A 188 19.86 2.56 -2.96
N ARG A 189 20.17 3.56 -2.14
CA ARG A 189 21.50 3.91 -1.68
C ARG A 189 21.44 4.14 -0.18
N GLU A 190 22.39 3.55 0.54
CA GLU A 190 22.55 3.78 1.96
C GLU A 190 22.94 5.25 2.24
N VAL A 191 22.26 5.86 3.21
CA VAL A 191 22.48 7.22 3.68
C VAL A 191 22.92 7.16 5.14
N ASN A 192 24.16 7.57 5.38
CA ASN A 192 24.72 7.70 6.72
C ASN A 192 25.14 9.15 6.96
N TYR A 193 24.56 9.78 7.97
CA TYR A 193 24.99 11.10 8.41
C TYR A 193 26.15 10.98 9.39
N THR A 194 27.18 11.81 9.22
CA THR A 194 28.36 11.82 10.09
C THR A 194 28.13 12.53 11.43
N THR A 195 26.96 13.14 11.61
CA THR A 195 26.59 13.86 12.83
C THR A 195 25.67 13.02 13.71
N ALA A 196 25.86 13.11 15.02
CA ALA A 196 24.92 12.57 16.01
C ALA A 196 23.78 13.55 16.34
N SER A 197 23.81 14.77 15.79
CA SER A 197 22.74 15.76 16.00
C SER A 197 21.52 15.43 15.14
N MET A 198 20.33 15.83 15.61
CA MET A 198 19.10 15.75 14.81
C MET A 198 19.26 16.53 13.51
N LEU A 199 18.72 15.97 12.42
CA LEU A 199 18.60 16.64 11.13
C LEU A 199 17.12 16.70 10.78
N TYR A 200 16.58 17.88 10.59
CA TYR A 200 15.17 18.09 10.33
C TYR A 200 14.87 18.07 8.85
N GLY A 201 13.82 17.34 8.48
CA GLY A 201 13.18 17.40 7.17
C GLY A 201 11.67 17.59 7.34
N VAL A 202 10.96 17.86 6.25
CA VAL A 202 9.50 17.92 6.22
C VAL A 202 8.98 16.75 5.40
N GLN A 203 8.33 15.78 6.06
CA GLN A 203 7.69 14.66 5.37
C GLN A 203 6.38 15.14 4.74
N VAL A 204 6.21 14.90 3.44
CA VAL A 204 5.07 15.38 2.65
C VAL A 204 4.12 14.26 2.22
N SER A 205 4.58 13.01 2.23
CA SER A 205 3.75 11.83 1.93
C SER A 205 4.44 10.55 2.40
N ALA A 206 3.65 9.49 2.55
CA ALA A 206 4.12 8.12 2.73
C ALA A 206 3.20 7.16 1.96
N SER A 207 3.77 6.11 1.37
CA SER A 207 3.01 5.12 0.57
C SER A 207 3.71 3.77 0.57
N ILE A 208 2.94 2.69 0.44
CA ILE A 208 3.47 1.33 0.24
C ILE A 208 3.94 1.07 -1.19
N THR A 209 3.53 1.92 -2.15
CA THR A 209 4.00 1.90 -3.54
C THR A 209 4.73 3.20 -3.87
N PRO A 210 5.94 3.14 -4.43
CA PRO A 210 6.72 4.33 -4.77
C PRO A 210 6.15 5.05 -5.99
N THR A 211 6.37 6.36 -6.05
CA THR A 211 5.96 7.27 -7.11
C THR A 211 7.11 8.23 -7.42
N TYR A 212 7.13 8.78 -8.63
CA TYR A 212 8.17 9.72 -9.03
C TYR A 212 7.96 11.09 -8.38
N THR A 213 9.05 11.76 -8.02
CA THR A 213 8.97 13.04 -7.28
C THR A 213 8.36 14.18 -8.09
N ILE A 214 8.32 14.07 -9.42
CA ILE A 214 7.65 15.03 -10.30
C ILE A 214 6.13 15.09 -10.08
N GLU A 215 5.54 14.03 -9.49
CA GLU A 215 4.11 13.99 -9.17
C GLU A 215 3.74 14.95 -8.01
N PHE A 216 4.74 15.37 -7.22
CA PHE A 216 4.57 16.36 -6.14
C PHE A 216 4.61 17.78 -6.71
N LYS A 217 3.45 18.28 -7.16
CA LYS A 217 3.29 19.65 -7.69
C LYS A 217 3.86 20.68 -6.72
N GLY A 218 4.60 21.65 -7.25
CA GLY A 218 5.18 22.76 -6.49
C GLY A 218 6.42 22.41 -5.67
N LEU A 219 6.73 21.12 -5.45
CA LEU A 219 7.88 20.71 -4.66
C LEU A 219 9.06 20.30 -5.54
N LYS A 220 10.27 20.65 -5.10
CA LYS A 220 11.54 20.24 -5.69
C LYS A 220 12.43 19.66 -4.60
N ASN A 221 13.39 18.84 -4.99
CA ASN A 221 14.35 18.22 -4.06
C ASN A 221 13.67 17.36 -2.98
N VAL A 222 12.60 16.66 -3.35
CA VAL A 222 11.97 15.65 -2.51
C VAL A 222 12.86 14.41 -2.54
N GLY A 223 13.43 14.05 -1.40
CA GLY A 223 14.07 12.76 -1.18
C GLY A 223 13.01 11.69 -0.94
N VAL A 224 13.30 10.47 -1.39
CA VAL A 224 12.42 9.32 -1.20
C VAL A 224 13.19 8.28 -0.44
N TYR A 225 12.67 7.84 0.69
CA TYR A 225 13.31 6.87 1.57
C TYR A 225 12.43 5.65 1.71
N VAL A 226 13.01 4.47 1.88
CA VAL A 226 12.26 3.27 2.20
C VAL A 226 12.66 2.80 3.59
N ASP A 227 11.67 2.66 4.48
CA ASP A 227 11.93 2.14 5.82
C ASP A 227 11.94 0.60 5.84
N GLU A 228 12.27 0.04 7.00
CA GLU A 228 12.29 -1.41 7.24
C GLU A 228 10.93 -2.09 6.94
N ASN A 229 9.82 -1.35 7.07
CA ASN A 229 8.47 -1.81 6.78
C ASN A 229 8.09 -1.70 5.29
N LYS A 230 9.04 -1.32 4.42
CA LYS A 230 8.81 -1.08 2.99
C LYS A 230 7.81 0.05 2.71
N VAL A 231 7.71 1.02 3.62
CA VAL A 231 6.97 2.26 3.40
C VAL A 231 7.91 3.29 2.77
N TYR A 232 7.49 3.84 1.63
CA TYR A 232 8.19 4.90 0.92
C TYR A 232 7.80 6.26 1.49
N ARG A 233 8.76 6.98 2.06
CA ARG A 233 8.59 8.27 2.73
C ARG A 233 9.19 9.37 1.88
N TYR A 234 8.41 10.43 1.66
CA TYR A 234 8.80 11.56 0.82
C TYR A 234 9.11 12.73 1.72
N VAL A 235 10.36 13.18 1.72
CA VAL A 235 10.86 14.20 2.64
C VAL A 235 11.57 15.30 1.87
N ILE A 236 11.31 16.55 2.22
CA ILE A 236 12.01 17.71 1.68
C ILE A 236 12.86 18.36 2.78
N GLY A 237 14.08 18.75 2.41
CA GLY A 237 15.01 19.44 3.29
C GLY A 237 15.89 18.53 4.13
N ASN A 238 17.09 19.02 4.41
CA ASN A 238 18.05 18.47 5.36
C ASN A 238 18.60 19.66 6.15
N LEU A 239 17.95 19.95 7.27
CA LEU A 239 18.09 21.21 8.01
C LEU A 239 18.63 20.93 9.41
N SER A 240 19.61 21.70 9.85
CA SER A 240 20.20 21.48 11.19
C SER A 240 19.37 22.14 12.31
N PHE A 241 18.45 23.04 11.98
CA PHE A 241 17.64 23.78 12.95
C PHE A 241 16.15 23.55 12.73
N ARG A 242 15.44 23.28 13.82
CA ARG A 242 13.98 23.10 13.80
C ARG A 242 13.24 24.32 13.23
N SER A 243 13.69 25.53 13.56
CA SER A 243 13.04 26.77 13.07
C SER A 243 13.07 26.88 11.54
N GLN A 244 14.15 26.42 10.89
CA GLN A 244 14.22 26.36 9.42
C GLN A 244 13.21 25.35 8.87
N ALA A 245 13.01 24.23 9.57
CA ALA A 245 12.04 23.22 9.17
C ALA A 245 10.59 23.69 9.39
N GLU A 246 10.35 24.55 10.39
CA GLU A 246 9.05 25.21 10.61
C GLU A 246 8.73 26.19 9.47
N GLU A 247 9.70 27.03 9.06
CA GLU A 247 9.54 27.90 7.88
C GLU A 247 9.27 27.11 6.60
N LEU A 248 10.03 26.03 6.36
CA LEU A 248 9.82 25.15 5.21
C LEU A 248 8.46 24.43 5.26
N LEU A 249 8.01 24.04 6.45
CA LEU A 249 6.71 23.37 6.65
C LEU A 249 5.55 24.29 6.26
N GLU A 250 5.60 25.56 6.65
CA GLU A 250 4.57 26.54 6.26
C GLU A 250 4.49 26.70 4.74
N GLU A 251 5.63 26.81 4.05
CA GLU A 251 5.67 26.86 2.59
C GLU A 251 5.14 25.57 1.95
N VAL A 252 5.52 24.40 2.47
CA VAL A 252 5.03 23.10 1.98
C VAL A 252 3.52 22.99 2.13
N ARG A 253 2.96 23.40 3.27
CA ARG A 253 1.51 23.41 3.50
C ARG A 253 0.80 24.40 2.59
N ALA A 254 1.35 25.60 2.41
CA ALA A 254 0.83 26.59 1.48
C ALA A 254 0.82 26.08 0.02
N ASN A 255 1.75 25.18 -0.34
CA ASN A 255 1.80 24.50 -1.64
C ASN A 255 0.86 23.29 -1.76
N GLY A 256 -0.06 23.08 -0.80
CA GLY A 256 -1.13 22.09 -0.91
C GLY A 256 -0.88 20.76 -0.20
N TYR A 257 0.08 20.69 0.72
CA TYR A 257 0.40 19.51 1.52
C TYR A 257 0.07 19.75 3.00
N PRO A 258 -1.22 19.86 3.39
CA PRO A 258 -1.62 20.25 4.74
C PRO A 258 -1.16 19.25 5.82
N ASP A 259 -1.10 17.96 5.47
CA ASP A 259 -0.71 16.87 6.35
C ASP A 259 0.81 16.74 6.52
N ALA A 260 1.60 17.64 5.92
CA ALA A 260 3.04 17.63 6.09
C ALA A 260 3.44 17.90 7.54
N PHE A 261 4.55 17.31 7.97
CA PHE A 261 5.08 17.46 9.32
C PHE A 261 6.61 17.33 9.36
N ILE A 262 7.21 17.89 10.41
CA ILE A 262 8.66 17.84 10.61
C ILE A 262 9.07 16.47 11.14
N VAL A 263 10.12 15.90 10.56
CA VAL A 263 10.73 14.62 10.94
C VAL A 263 12.22 14.80 11.23
N ASP A 264 12.78 13.91 12.03
CA ASP A 264 14.24 13.76 12.17
C ASP A 264 14.72 12.72 11.15
N ILE A 265 15.43 13.18 10.13
CA ILE A 265 15.95 12.33 9.06
C ILE A 265 17.24 11.60 9.46
N ASN A 266 17.82 11.91 10.63
CA ASN A 266 18.98 11.21 11.15
C ASN A 266 18.59 9.92 11.92
N GLN A 267 17.68 9.14 11.34
CA GLN A 267 17.18 7.88 11.88
C GLN A 267 17.40 6.78 10.83
N PRO A 268 18.52 6.04 10.90
CA PRO A 268 18.90 5.03 9.88
C PRO A 268 17.82 3.97 9.63
N GLU A 269 17.06 3.59 10.65
CA GLU A 269 15.94 2.64 10.57
C GLU A 269 14.78 3.12 9.69
N THR A 270 14.61 4.45 9.55
CA THR A 270 13.50 5.06 8.81
C THR A 270 13.96 5.74 7.52
N TYR A 271 15.16 6.31 7.51
CA TYR A 271 15.70 7.14 6.42
C TYR A 271 17.09 6.71 5.96
N GLY A 272 17.58 5.54 6.38
CA GLY A 272 18.89 5.02 5.99
C GLY A 272 18.96 4.53 4.55
N GLU A 273 17.85 4.27 3.88
CA GLU A 273 17.81 3.80 2.49
C GLU A 273 17.09 4.81 1.58
N GLU A 274 17.85 5.61 0.84
CA GLU A 274 17.30 6.55 -0.14
C GLU A 274 17.06 5.85 -1.48
N VAL A 275 15.85 5.96 -2.00
CA VAL A 275 15.46 5.45 -3.32
C VAL A 275 16.09 6.32 -4.40
N MET A 276 16.91 5.71 -5.26
CA MET A 276 17.58 6.37 -6.37
C MET A 276 16.81 6.21 -7.68
N SER A 277 16.22 5.04 -7.91
CA SER A 277 15.48 4.75 -9.13
C SER A 277 14.33 3.80 -8.93
N LEU A 278 13.32 3.97 -9.78
CA LEU A 278 12.12 3.16 -9.89
C LEU A 278 12.02 2.68 -11.35
N ASN A 279 11.94 1.37 -11.57
CA ASN A 279 11.82 0.74 -12.89
C ASN A 279 12.85 1.27 -13.91
N ASN A 280 14.13 1.28 -13.52
CA ASN A 280 15.26 1.76 -14.35
C ASN A 280 15.17 3.24 -14.79
N MET A 281 14.38 4.04 -14.07
CA MET A 281 14.30 5.49 -14.20
C MET A 281 14.61 6.16 -12.87
N ASN A 282 15.36 7.26 -12.90
CA ASN A 282 15.64 8.06 -11.70
C ASN A 282 14.32 8.47 -11.02
N ILE A 283 14.26 8.34 -9.69
CA ILE A 283 13.09 8.71 -8.88
C ILE A 283 12.69 10.18 -9.05
N ALA A 284 13.68 11.03 -9.36
CA ALA A 284 13.53 12.43 -9.71
C ALA A 284 13.83 12.65 -11.21
N PRO A 285 12.90 12.30 -12.11
CA PRO A 285 13.14 12.31 -13.55
C PRO A 285 13.40 13.73 -14.06
N GLN A 286 14.52 13.90 -14.76
CA GLN A 286 14.92 15.17 -15.37
C GLN A 286 14.58 15.18 -16.87
N LEU A 287 13.28 15.20 -17.17
CA LEU A 287 12.80 15.25 -18.55
C LEU A 287 13.17 16.59 -19.21
N LYS A 288 13.48 16.58 -20.51
CA LYS A 288 13.85 17.79 -21.26
C LYS A 288 13.31 17.76 -22.68
N GLY A 289 12.85 18.91 -23.16
CA GLY A 289 12.39 19.09 -24.53
C GLY A 289 11.08 18.35 -24.80
N LYS A 290 10.83 18.05 -26.08
CA LYS A 290 9.54 17.53 -26.55
C LYS A 290 9.23 16.13 -26.02
N ILE A 291 7.99 15.95 -25.57
CA ILE A 291 7.37 14.64 -25.31
C ILE A 291 6.74 14.14 -26.60
N GLU A 292 6.93 12.87 -26.89
CA GLU A 292 6.33 12.19 -28.03
C GLU A 292 5.39 11.10 -27.54
N PHE A 293 4.11 11.19 -27.89
CA PHE A 293 3.13 10.15 -27.60
C PHE A 293 2.98 9.19 -28.78
N ARG A 294 2.81 7.90 -28.49
CA ARG A 294 2.55 6.85 -29.48
C ARG A 294 1.55 5.85 -28.93
N VAL A 295 0.90 5.08 -29.80
CA VAL A 295 0.01 3.99 -29.37
C VAL A 295 0.76 2.66 -29.46
N GLN A 296 1.00 1.99 -28.34
CA GLN A 296 1.50 0.62 -28.36
C GLN A 296 0.36 -0.30 -28.77
N ILE A 297 0.59 -1.13 -29.78
CA ILE A 297 -0.40 -2.07 -30.33
C ILE A 297 -0.02 -3.54 -30.07
N GLY A 298 1.21 -3.78 -29.61
CA GLY A 298 1.67 -5.11 -29.23
C GLY A 298 3.07 -5.09 -28.63
N ALA A 299 3.40 -6.16 -27.92
CA ALA A 299 4.75 -6.49 -27.48
C ALA A 299 4.97 -7.99 -27.68
N PHE A 300 6.10 -8.38 -28.26
CA PHE A 300 6.41 -9.78 -28.55
C PHE A 300 7.90 -10.06 -28.34
N ALA A 301 8.23 -11.25 -27.82
CA ALA A 301 9.61 -11.67 -27.62
C ALA A 301 10.24 -12.16 -28.94
N GLU A 302 9.92 -13.40 -29.33
CA GLU A 302 10.57 -14.05 -30.48
C GLU A 302 9.71 -14.04 -31.76
N THR A 303 8.39 -14.18 -31.64
CA THR A 303 7.52 -14.35 -32.81
C THR A 303 6.41 -13.32 -32.84
N LEU A 304 6.22 -12.70 -34.01
CA LEU A 304 5.15 -11.74 -34.25
C LEU A 304 3.79 -12.47 -34.28
N PRO A 305 2.85 -12.15 -33.37
CA PRO A 305 1.54 -12.78 -33.32
C PRO A 305 0.80 -12.69 -34.65
N LYS A 306 0.12 -13.78 -35.05
CA LYS A 306 -0.54 -13.86 -36.38
C LYS A 306 -1.51 -12.71 -36.63
N ASP A 307 -2.23 -12.31 -35.58
CA ASP A 307 -3.23 -11.26 -35.63
C ASP A 307 -2.62 -9.86 -35.74
N LEU A 308 -1.35 -9.69 -35.34
CA LEU A 308 -0.61 -8.43 -35.49
C LEU A 308 0.00 -8.24 -36.88
N ARG A 309 0.21 -9.32 -37.64
CA ARG A 309 0.87 -9.27 -38.95
C ARG A 309 0.09 -8.48 -40.00
N LYS A 310 -1.24 -8.59 -40.00
CA LYS A 310 -2.09 -7.85 -40.94
C LYS A 310 -1.92 -6.33 -40.79
N PHE A 311 -1.70 -5.86 -39.55
CA PHE A 311 -1.58 -4.44 -39.26
C PHE A 311 -0.28 -3.81 -39.78
N TYR A 312 0.75 -4.60 -40.12
CA TYR A 312 1.93 -4.08 -40.84
C TYR A 312 1.59 -3.52 -42.22
N PHE A 313 0.48 -3.98 -42.81
CA PHE A 313 0.00 -3.51 -44.12
C PHE A 313 -1.11 -2.46 -44.00
N GLU A 314 -1.78 -2.39 -42.85
CA GLU A 314 -2.95 -1.52 -42.65
C GLU A 314 -2.61 -0.21 -41.90
N ILE A 315 -1.57 -0.21 -41.06
CA ILE A 315 -1.20 0.94 -40.23
C ILE A 315 0.06 1.61 -40.78
N ASP A 316 -0.08 2.88 -41.15
CA ASP A 316 1.05 3.70 -41.57
C ASP A 316 2.00 4.03 -40.40
N LYS A 317 3.30 4.10 -40.71
CA LYS A 317 4.36 4.60 -39.82
C LYS A 317 4.50 3.83 -38.49
N LEU A 318 4.39 2.51 -38.55
CA LEU A 318 4.77 1.65 -37.42
C LEU A 318 6.24 1.85 -37.04
N LYS A 319 6.51 1.80 -35.74
CA LYS A 319 7.86 1.83 -35.17
C LYS A 319 8.02 0.71 -34.16
N GLU A 320 9.14 0.02 -34.28
CA GLU A 320 9.61 -0.98 -33.34
C GLU A 320 10.53 -0.34 -32.32
N VAL A 321 10.32 -0.66 -31.05
CA VAL A 321 11.14 -0.26 -29.91
C VAL A 321 11.53 -1.51 -29.17
N HIS A 322 12.83 -1.75 -29.02
CA HIS A 322 13.33 -2.84 -28.19
C HIS A 322 13.40 -2.39 -26.74
N GLU A 323 12.72 -3.10 -25.85
CA GLU A 323 12.71 -2.86 -24.41
C GLU A 323 12.78 -4.21 -23.71
N ASN A 324 13.85 -4.44 -22.93
CA ASN A 324 14.20 -5.75 -22.38
C ASN A 324 14.29 -6.82 -23.50
N ASP A 325 13.67 -7.98 -23.28
CA ASP A 325 13.62 -9.08 -24.24
C ASP A 325 12.39 -8.99 -25.18
N LEU A 326 11.72 -7.83 -25.22
CA LEU A 326 10.52 -7.60 -26.03
C LEU A 326 10.76 -6.59 -27.14
N THR A 327 10.19 -6.88 -28.30
CA THR A 327 9.99 -5.94 -29.39
C THR A 327 8.59 -5.34 -29.24
N ILE A 328 8.54 -4.05 -28.94
CA ILE A 328 7.32 -3.28 -28.76
C ILE A 328 6.96 -2.60 -30.07
N LEU A 329 5.75 -2.85 -30.54
CA LEU A 329 5.24 -2.23 -31.76
C LEU A 329 4.36 -1.04 -31.41
N THR A 330 4.71 0.12 -31.97
CA THR A 330 4.01 1.38 -31.74
C THR A 330 3.52 1.99 -33.05
N ALA A 331 2.35 2.60 -33.01
CA ALA A 331 1.69 3.27 -34.11
C ALA A 331 1.59 4.78 -33.86
N GLY A 332 1.81 5.54 -34.92
CA GLY A 332 1.70 6.99 -34.90
C GLY A 332 2.80 7.70 -34.11
N LYS A 333 2.76 9.03 -34.20
CA LYS A 333 3.62 9.95 -33.48
C LYS A 333 2.83 11.23 -33.27
N PHE A 334 2.54 11.53 -32.01
CA PHE A 334 1.65 12.62 -31.63
C PHE A 334 2.33 13.55 -30.63
N ASP A 335 1.94 14.81 -30.68
CA ASP A 335 2.50 15.85 -29.82
C ASP A 335 1.68 16.00 -28.54
N THR A 336 0.41 15.60 -28.58
CA THR A 336 -0.50 15.65 -27.43
C THR A 336 -1.01 14.26 -27.06
N TYR A 337 -1.38 14.09 -25.79
CA TYR A 337 -1.98 12.84 -25.31
C TYR A 337 -3.34 12.60 -25.96
N GLN A 338 -4.12 13.65 -26.20
CA GLN A 338 -5.47 13.60 -26.78
C GLN A 338 -5.43 13.09 -28.22
N GLU A 339 -4.47 13.54 -29.04
CA GLU A 339 -4.26 13.00 -30.39
C GLU A 339 -3.93 11.50 -30.36
N ALA A 340 -3.02 11.09 -29.46
CA ALA A 340 -2.66 9.69 -29.30
C ALA A 340 -3.83 8.84 -28.80
N GLN A 341 -4.66 9.40 -27.91
CA GLN A 341 -5.86 8.74 -27.40
C GLN A 341 -6.90 8.54 -28.50
N ALA A 342 -7.21 9.57 -29.29
CA ALA A 342 -8.14 9.45 -30.41
C ALA A 342 -7.67 8.40 -31.42
N HIS A 343 -6.36 8.34 -31.69
CA HIS A 343 -5.79 7.30 -32.54
C HIS A 343 -5.88 5.90 -31.90
N ARG A 344 -5.65 5.79 -30.59
CA ARG A 344 -5.82 4.52 -29.86
C ARG A 344 -7.25 4.02 -29.96
N ASP A 345 -8.24 4.88 -29.78
CA ASP A 345 -9.65 4.51 -29.84
C ASP A 345 -10.05 4.02 -31.24
N MET A 346 -9.54 4.66 -32.30
CA MET A 346 -9.70 4.20 -33.69
C MET A 346 -9.08 2.80 -33.91
N LEU A 347 -7.86 2.57 -33.41
CA LEU A 347 -7.19 1.28 -33.53
C LEU A 347 -7.92 0.17 -32.75
N GLN A 348 -8.47 0.49 -31.57
CA GLN A 348 -9.29 -0.45 -30.80
C GLN A 348 -10.55 -0.86 -31.58
N GLN A 349 -11.21 0.09 -32.26
CA GLN A 349 -12.37 -0.22 -33.12
C GLN A 349 -12.01 -1.11 -34.32
N GLN A 350 -10.76 -1.07 -34.78
CA GLN A 350 -10.23 -1.94 -35.84
C GLN A 350 -9.77 -3.33 -35.34
N GLY A 351 -9.96 -3.61 -34.04
CA GLY A 351 -9.69 -4.91 -33.43
C GLY A 351 -8.40 -4.98 -32.60
N LEU A 352 -7.70 -3.85 -32.36
CA LEU A 352 -6.54 -3.78 -31.47
C LEU A 352 -6.95 -3.39 -30.04
N GLY A 353 -7.78 -4.22 -29.41
CA GLY A 353 -8.40 -3.95 -28.10
C GLY A 353 -7.39 -3.63 -26.99
N ASP A 354 -6.24 -4.29 -26.98
CA ASP A 354 -5.20 -4.13 -25.95
C ASP A 354 -4.26 -2.93 -26.21
N SER A 355 -4.58 -2.08 -27.20
CA SER A 355 -3.73 -0.93 -27.50
C SER A 355 -3.86 0.17 -26.45
N PHE A 356 -2.73 0.82 -26.13
CA PHE A 356 -2.67 1.87 -25.12
C PHE A 356 -1.64 2.95 -25.46
N VAL A 357 -1.83 4.14 -24.88
CA VAL A 357 -0.94 5.28 -25.12
C VAL A 357 0.36 5.12 -24.32
N THR A 358 1.47 5.42 -24.98
CA THR A 358 2.83 5.43 -24.43
C THR A 358 3.45 6.80 -24.63
N ALA A 359 4.39 7.18 -23.76
CA ALA A 359 5.11 8.45 -23.84
C ALA A 359 6.62 8.22 -23.95
N PHE A 360 7.29 9.09 -24.69
CA PHE A 360 8.73 9.04 -24.89
C PHE A 360 9.35 10.43 -24.67
N ASN A 361 10.45 10.50 -23.92
CA ASN A 361 11.32 11.66 -23.87
C ASN A 361 12.70 11.29 -24.43
N LYS A 362 13.16 12.02 -25.46
CA LYS A 362 14.44 11.77 -26.14
C LYS A 362 14.67 10.29 -26.53
N ARG A 363 13.64 9.65 -27.10
CA ARG A 363 13.60 8.22 -27.51
C ARG A 363 13.59 7.19 -26.37
N LYS A 364 13.69 7.61 -25.10
CA LYS A 364 13.48 6.72 -23.95
C LYS A 364 12.01 6.73 -23.56
N ARG A 365 11.43 5.55 -23.34
CA ARG A 365 10.06 5.42 -22.83
C ARG A 365 9.98 6.00 -21.41
N VAL A 366 8.88 6.67 -21.13
CA VAL A 366 8.57 7.20 -19.80
C VAL A 366 7.12 6.89 -19.43
N PRO A 367 6.79 6.79 -18.13
CA PRO A 367 5.40 6.66 -17.72
C PRO A 367 4.57 7.84 -18.22
N VAL A 368 3.38 7.55 -18.76
CA VAL A 368 2.50 8.60 -19.30
C VAL A 368 2.16 9.65 -18.25
N ARG A 369 1.90 9.23 -17.01
CA ARG A 369 1.62 10.15 -15.90
C ARG A 369 2.78 11.12 -15.64
N VAL A 370 4.02 10.63 -15.63
CA VAL A 370 5.24 11.43 -15.48
C VAL A 370 5.37 12.43 -16.63
N ALA A 371 5.11 11.99 -17.87
CA ALA A 371 5.15 12.86 -19.04
C ALA A 371 4.09 13.97 -18.99
N LEU A 372 2.85 13.65 -18.60
CA LEU A 372 1.78 14.63 -18.43
C LEU A 372 2.14 15.65 -17.36
N LYS A 373 2.64 15.21 -16.19
CA LYS A 373 3.08 16.11 -15.13
C LYS A 373 4.23 17.03 -15.56
N PHE A 374 5.14 16.54 -16.39
CA PHE A 374 6.19 17.38 -16.97
C PHE A 374 5.62 18.46 -17.90
N LEU A 375 4.64 18.12 -18.76
CA LEU A 375 4.01 19.08 -19.66
C LEU A 375 3.24 20.15 -18.89
N ASP A 376 2.44 19.77 -17.89
CA ASP A 376 1.72 20.70 -17.01
C ASP A 376 2.69 21.73 -16.38
N GLN A 377 3.86 21.27 -15.92
CA GLN A 377 4.88 22.13 -15.31
C GLN A 377 5.60 23.04 -16.31
N GLU A 378 5.72 22.66 -17.58
CA GLU A 378 6.32 23.53 -18.61
C GLU A 378 5.33 24.60 -19.07
N GLU A 379 4.04 24.27 -19.21
CA GLU A 379 2.98 25.25 -19.52
C GLU A 379 2.88 26.33 -18.44
N GLU A 380 2.89 25.96 -17.15
CA GLU A 380 2.90 26.91 -16.03
C GLU A 380 4.13 27.85 -16.08
N LYS A 381 5.30 27.37 -16.51
CA LYS A 381 6.49 28.23 -16.64
C LYS A 381 6.36 29.20 -17.79
N GLU A 382 5.79 28.78 -18.92
CA GLU A 382 5.58 29.65 -20.08
C GLU A 382 4.59 30.77 -19.76
N GLU A 383 3.53 30.49 -18.98
CA GLU A 383 2.57 31.50 -18.53
C GLU A 383 3.17 32.53 -17.56
N LEU A 384 4.12 32.12 -16.71
CA LEU A 384 4.77 33.00 -15.73
C LEU A 384 5.88 33.89 -16.32
N VAL A 385 6.40 33.59 -17.51
CA VAL A 385 7.38 34.44 -18.20
C VAL A 385 6.63 35.60 -18.90
N PRO A 386 6.88 36.88 -18.56
CA PRO A 386 6.20 37.99 -19.21
C PRO A 386 6.43 37.94 -20.72
N GLN A 387 5.35 37.88 -21.50
CA GLN A 387 5.43 37.99 -22.95
C GLN A 387 6.27 39.23 -23.29
N LYS A 388 7.46 39.02 -23.86
CA LYS A 388 8.32 40.12 -24.31
C LYS A 388 7.48 41.00 -25.22
N ARG A 389 7.15 42.21 -24.75
CA ARG A 389 6.54 43.25 -25.58
C ARG A 389 7.37 43.36 -26.85
N GLY A 390 6.77 43.01 -27.99
CA GLY A 390 7.38 43.18 -29.29
C GLY A 390 7.88 44.62 -29.41
N LYS A 391 9.16 44.79 -29.75
CA LYS A 391 9.67 46.10 -30.16
C LYS A 391 8.85 46.52 -31.38
N LYS A 392 8.04 47.57 -31.22
CA LYS A 392 7.46 48.32 -32.33
C LYS A 392 8.56 49.02 -33.12
#